data_AF-A0A8J2PAY5-F1
#
_entry.id   AF-A0A8J2PAY5-F1
#
_cell.length_a   1.000
_cell.length_b   1.000
_cell.length_c   1.000
_cell.angle_alpha   90.00
_cell.angle_beta   90.00
_cell.angle_gamma   90.00
#
_symmetry.space_group_name_H-M   'P 1'
#
loop_
_entity.id
_entity.type
_entity.pdbx_description
1 polymer ?
#
loop_
_entity_poly.entity_id
_entity_poly.type
_entity_poly.pdbx_seq_one_letter_code
_entity_poly.pdbx_strand_id
1 'polypeptide(L)' 'MALDATMMSDKTLRDLVLSDAEWEIIEEMVQFLEPFSQITDRMSKQHVPLMSLSAASYVDLYDHLESYTV' A
#
# COMPACT_ATOMS: atom_id res chain seq x y z
N MET A 1 23.03 9.49 -6.14
CA MET A 1 24.06 10.51 -6.38
C MET A 1 23.95 11.22 -7.73
N ALA A 2 23.89 10.54 -8.89
CA ALA A 2 23.66 11.25 -10.16
C ALA A 2 22.18 11.65 -10.39
N LEU A 3 21.23 10.79 -9.99
CA LEU A 3 19.79 11.01 -10.15
C LEU A 3 19.27 12.21 -9.33
N ASP A 4 19.71 12.32 -8.08
CA ASP A 4 19.31 13.39 -7.15
C ASP A 4 19.76 14.78 -7.65
N ALA A 5 20.96 14.83 -8.23
CA ALA A 5 21.50 16.05 -8.82
C ALA A 5 20.73 16.48 -10.09
N THR A 6 20.22 15.51 -10.87
CA THR A 6 19.39 15.79 -12.04
C THR A 6 17.98 16.27 -11.64
N MET A 7 17.35 15.64 -10.65
CA MET A 7 16.02 16.04 -10.16
C MET A 7 16.03 17.44 -9.53
N MET A 8 17.11 17.82 -8.85
CA MET A 8 17.29 19.16 -8.27
C MET A 8 17.56 20.27 -9.30
N SER A 9 17.95 19.90 -10.54
CA SER A 9 18.31 20.85 -11.60
C SER A 9 17.09 21.36 -12.38
N ASP A 10 16.00 20.59 -12.38
CA ASP A 10 14.76 20.93 -13.06
C ASP A 10 13.75 21.47 -12.03
N LYS A 11 13.39 22.76 -12.14
CA LYS A 11 12.47 23.43 -11.20
C LYS A 11 11.14 22.69 -11.05
N THR A 12 10.69 22.00 -12.09
CA THR A 12 9.43 21.27 -12.12
C THR A 12 9.49 19.94 -11.37
N LEU A 13 10.67 19.32 -11.33
CA LEU A 13 10.88 18.05 -10.61
C LEU A 13 11.20 18.27 -9.14
N ARG A 14 11.73 19.44 -8.79
CA ARG A 14 12.09 19.80 -7.42
C ARG A 14 10.89 19.81 -6.46
N ASP A 15 9.73 20.23 -6.96
CA ASP A 15 8.47 20.24 -6.20
C ASP A 15 7.84 18.84 -6.08
N LEU A 16 8.38 17.86 -6.81
CA LEU A 16 7.97 16.45 -6.78
C LEU A 16 8.95 15.57 -5.98
N VAL A 17 10.04 16.14 -5.47
CA VAL A 17 10.97 15.43 -4.59
C VAL A 17 10.36 15.40 -3.20
N LEU A 18 9.88 14.23 -2.81
CA LEU A 18 9.45 13.96 -1.45
C LEU A 18 10.66 13.94 -0.52
N SER A 19 10.48 14.52 0.66
CA SER A 19 11.39 14.38 1.78
C SER A 19 11.43 12.95 2.31
N ASP A 20 12.48 12.60 3.05
CA ASP A 20 12.60 11.27 3.67
C ASP A 20 11.40 10.93 4.57
N ALA A 21 10.85 11.93 5.29
CA ALA A 21 9.66 11.77 6.12
C ALA A 21 8.39 11.50 5.30
N GLU A 22 8.25 12.12 4.12
CA GLU A 22 7.13 11.85 3.21
C GLU A 22 7.26 10.46 2.57
N TRP A 23 8.49 10.02 2.28
CA TRP A 23 8.75 8.66 1.82
C TRP A 23 8.43 7.60 2.88
N GLU A 24 8.76 7.86 4.14
CA GLU A 24 8.41 6.99 5.27
C GLU A 24 6.89 6.81 5.39
N ILE A 25 6.11 7.89 5.27
CA ILE A 25 4.64 7.83 5.26
C ILE A 25 4.12 7.00 4.08
N ILE A 26 4.71 7.15 2.88
CA ILE A 26 4.32 6.35 1.72
C ILE A 26 4.64 4.86 1.95
N GLU A 27 5.79 4.56 2.56
CA GLU A 27 6.17 3.18 2.87
C GLU A 27 5.20 2.55 3.87
N GLU A 28 4.79 3.27 4.91
CA GLU A 28 3.73 2.86 5.83
C GLU A 28 2.39 2.61 5.11
N MET A 29 2.01 3.50 4.20
CA MET A 29 0.79 3.33 3.38
C MET A 29 0.86 2.10 2.49
N VAL A 30 2.01 1.83 1.87
CA VAL A 30 2.21 0.65 1.03
C VAL A 30 2.11 -0.64 1.85
N GLN A 31 2.77 -0.68 3.02
CA GLN A 31 2.69 -1.82 3.94
C GLN A 31 1.27 -2.09 4.41
N PHE A 32 0.52 -1.02 4.73
CA PHE A 32 -0.89 -1.12 5.11
C PHE A 32 -1.78 -1.66 3.97
N LEU A 33 -1.53 -1.27 2.73
CA LEU A 33 -2.34 -1.67 1.57
C LEU A 33 -2.00 -3.07 1.04
N GLU A 34 -0.83 -3.61 1.37
CA GLU A 34 -0.36 -4.87 0.83
C GLU A 34 -1.29 -6.07 1.12
N PRO A 35 -1.84 -6.26 2.33
CA PRO A 35 -2.79 -7.35 2.60
C PRO A 35 -4.09 -7.23 1.81
N PHE A 36 -4.58 -6.01 1.57
CA PHE A 36 -5.77 -5.78 0.73
C PHE A 36 -5.51 -6.18 -0.72
N SER A 37 -4.31 -5.88 -1.24
CA SER A 37 -3.89 -6.30 -2.58
C SER A 37 -3.84 -7.83 -2.70
N GLN A 38 -3.24 -8.51 -1.71
CA GLN A 38 -3.15 -9.97 -1.68
C GLN A 38 -4.53 -10.64 -1.63
N ILE A 39 -5.45 -10.10 -0.84
CA ILE A 39 -6.82 -10.61 -0.73
C ILE A 39 -7.60 -10.37 -2.03
N THR A 40 -7.46 -9.19 -2.62
CA THR A 40 -8.09 -8.87 -3.91
C THR A 40 -7.62 -9.81 -5.02
N ASP A 41 -6.31 -10.07 -5.09
CA ASP A 41 -5.73 -11.00 -6.06
C ASP A 41 -6.23 -12.44 -5.82
N ARG A 42 -6.29 -12.91 -4.57
CA ARG A 42 -6.86 -14.21 -4.20
C ARG A 42 -8.33 -14.34 -4.60
N MET A 43 -9.15 -13.31 -4.35
CA MET A 43 -10.56 -13.30 -4.73
C MET A 43 -10.73 -13.31 -6.25
N SER A 44 -9.90 -12.57 -6.99
CA SER A 44 -9.99 -12.49 -8.44
C SER A 44 -9.65 -13.81 -9.16
N LYS A 45 -8.79 -14.63 -8.55
CA LYS A 45 -8.32 -15.91 -9.12
C LYS A 45 -9.19 -17.11 -8.75
N GLN A 46 -10.07 -16.98 -7.77
CA GLN A 46 -10.91 -18.09 -7.31
C GLN A 46 -12.29 -18.08 -7.98
N HIS A 47 -12.64 -19.20 -8.64
CA HIS A 47 -13.99 -19.48 -9.16
C HIS A 47 -15.03 -19.80 -8.06
N VAL A 48 -14.69 -19.56 -6.79
CA VAL A 48 -15.53 -19.87 -5.62
C VAL A 48 -16.58 -18.77 -5.46
N PRO A 49 -17.82 -19.08 -5.04
CA PRO A 49 -18.83 -18.06 -4.79
C PRO A 49 -18.32 -16.99 -3.81
N LEU A 50 -18.21 -15.77 -4.33
CA LEU A 50 -17.63 -14.59 -3.65
C LEU A 50 -18.22 -14.32 -2.26
N MET A 51 -19.49 -14.70 -2.02
CA MET A 51 -20.17 -14.50 -0.73
C MET A 51 -19.60 -15.34 0.42
N SER A 52 -19.12 -16.55 0.14
CA SER A 52 -18.55 -17.43 1.17
C SER A 52 -17.11 -17.03 1.49
N LEU A 53 -16.38 -16.57 0.47
CA LEU A 53 -14.99 -16.16 0.60
C LEU A 53 -14.84 -14.78 1.23
N SER A 54 -15.76 -13.85 0.92
CA SER A 54 -15.73 -12.49 1.44
C SER A 54 -15.79 -12.45 2.95
N ALA A 55 -16.63 -13.29 3.58
CA ALA A 55 -16.74 -13.35 5.04
C ALA A 55 -15.41 -13.67 5.73
N ALA A 56 -14.65 -14.66 5.23
CA ALA A 56 -13.34 -15.01 5.79
C ALA A 56 -12.31 -13.90 5.55
N SER A 57 -12.29 -13.32 4.35
CA SER A 57 -11.38 -12.23 4.03
C SER A 57 -11.68 -10.94 4.81
N TYR A 58 -12.95 -10.67 5.16
CA TYR A 58 -13.30 -9.55 6.02
C TYR A 58 -12.79 -9.73 7.45
N VAL A 59 -12.81 -10.95 7.97
CA VAL A 59 -12.23 -11.26 9.29
C VAL A 59 -10.71 -11.05 9.26
N ASP A 60 -10.02 -11.59 8.25
CA ASP A 60 -8.57 -11.41 8.10
C ASP A 60 -8.17 -9.92 8.00
N LEU A 61 -8.96 -9.12 7.29
CA LEU A 61 -8.74 -7.67 7.18
C LEU A 61 -9.04 -6.95 8.50
N TYR A 62 -10.09 -7.36 9.20
CA TYR A 62 -10.48 -6.76 10.46
C TYR A 62 -9.41 -7.00 11.54
N ASP A 63 -8.90 -8.23 11.64
CA ASP A 63 -7.82 -8.58 12.57
C ASP A 63 -6.53 -7.79 12.24
N HIS A 64 -6.24 -7.62 10.94
CA HIS A 64 -5.12 -6.79 10.51
C HIS A 64 -5.30 -5.32 10.93
N LEU A 65 -6.50 -4.76 10.75
CA LEU A 65 -6.80 -3.38 11.17
C LEU A 65 -6.75 -3.22 12.69
N GLU A 66 -7.21 -4.22 13.45
CA GLU A 66 -7.18 -4.19 14.92
C GLU A 66 -5.74 -4.13 15.45
N SER A 67 -4.79 -4.78 14.76
CA SER A 67 -3.37 -4.76 15.12
C SER A 67 -2.70 -3.39 15.01
N TYR A 68 -3.26 -2.47 14.22
CA TYR A 68 -2.80 -1.07 14.12
C TYR A 68 -3.48 -0.11 15.10
N THR A 69 -4.56 -0.55 15.78
CA THR A 69 -5.29 0.26 16.77
C THR A 69 -4.83 0.09 18.22
N VAL A 70 -3.86 -0.80 18.50
CA VAL A 70 -3.29 -1.07 19.83
C VAL A 70 -1.93 -0.40 20.02
#